data_AF-A0A2M8N973-F1
#
_entry.id   AF-A0A2M8N973-F1
#
_cell.length_a   1.000
_cell.length_b   1.000
_cell.length_c   1.000
_cell.angle_alpha   90.00
_cell.angle_beta   90.00
_cell.angle_gamma   90.00
#
_symmetry.space_group_name_H-M   'P 1'
#
loop_
_entity.id
_entity.type
_entity.pdbx_description
1 polymer ?
#
loop_
_entity_poly.entity_id
_entity_poly.type
_entity_poly.pdbx_seq_one_letter_code
_entity_poly.pdbx_strand_id
1 'polypeptide(L)'
;MSSKPPKKSFKKNSKSSPRDAKIDAVAKEIAAKLGETEKQPTTQIKRILQTIGEDATRQVLKKTFEIEAQGGMTTLDGTRRRTVGGVFFYLIRQEFPNEIVVKIFYPWISKLQEHAKTQDRFPEFLWHKRKAVFEKLNGHKGRVNKVRINLIGRPGKVEHRQN
;
A
#
# COMPACT_ATOMS: atom_id res chain seq x y z
N MET A 1 -24.41 -32.95 4.10
CA MET A 1 -23.06 -32.45 4.48
C MET A 1 -22.31 -32.10 3.19
N SER A 2 -22.47 -30.88 2.65
CA SER A 2 -21.81 -30.49 1.40
C SER A 2 -20.49 -29.81 1.68
N SER A 3 -19.41 -30.51 1.33
CA SER A 3 -18.03 -30.04 1.39
C SER A 3 -17.80 -28.87 0.43
N LYS A 4 -17.24 -27.77 0.94
CA LYS A 4 -16.75 -26.66 0.11
C LYS A 4 -15.60 -27.16 -0.78
N PRO A 5 -15.58 -26.81 -2.08
CA PRO A 5 -14.45 -27.16 -2.94
C PRO A 5 -13.20 -26.39 -2.47
N PRO A 6 -12.00 -27.00 -2.60
CA PRO A 6 -10.78 -26.41 -2.10
C PRO A 6 -10.42 -25.17 -2.94
N LYS A 7 -10.22 -24.04 -2.27
CA LYS A 7 -9.66 -22.83 -2.88
C LYS A 7 -8.22 -23.13 -3.29
N LYS A 8 -7.97 -23.39 -4.57
CA LYS A 8 -6.60 -23.39 -5.12
C LYS A 8 -6.02 -21.99 -4.97
N SER A 9 -5.15 -21.82 -3.99
CA SER A 9 -4.34 -20.62 -3.83
C SER A 9 -3.31 -20.62 -4.97
N PHE A 10 -3.43 -19.65 -5.88
CA PHE A 10 -2.33 -19.33 -6.79
C PHE A 10 -1.18 -18.78 -5.94
N LYS A 11 -0.23 -19.66 -5.59
CA LYS A 11 1.07 -19.21 -5.03
C LYS A 11 1.77 -18.40 -6.11
N LYS A 12 1.75 -17.07 -5.98
CA LYS A 12 2.67 -16.21 -6.73
C LYS A 12 4.08 -16.57 -6.27
N ASN A 13 4.83 -17.27 -7.12
CA ASN A 13 6.28 -17.36 -6.99
C ASN A 13 6.86 -15.98 -7.34
N SER A 14 6.86 -15.06 -6.38
CA SER A 14 7.56 -13.78 -6.51
C SER A 14 8.98 -13.97 -5.97
N LYS A 15 9.95 -14.22 -6.86
CA LYS A 15 11.34 -13.89 -6.52
C LYS A 15 11.36 -12.39 -6.19
N SER A 16 11.71 -12.02 -4.96
CA SER A 16 11.80 -10.62 -4.53
C SER A 16 12.86 -9.90 -5.38
N SER A 17 12.59 -8.65 -5.78
CA SER A 17 13.55 -7.85 -6.55
C SER A 17 14.84 -7.64 -5.74
N PRO A 18 16.03 -7.51 -6.36
CA PRO A 18 17.27 -7.14 -5.66
C PRO A 18 17.11 -5.87 -4.81
N ARG A 19 16.27 -4.93 -5.27
CA ARG A 19 15.91 -3.72 -4.51
C ARG A 19 15.16 -4.04 -3.22
N ASP A 20 14.20 -4.96 -3.27
CA ASP A 20 13.42 -5.36 -2.10
C ASP A 20 14.29 -6.06 -1.07
N ALA A 21 15.22 -6.91 -1.52
CA ALA A 21 16.19 -7.58 -0.65
C ALA A 21 17.11 -6.56 0.05
N LYS A 22 17.59 -5.54 -0.68
CA LYS A 22 18.36 -4.43 -0.08
C LYS A 22 17.56 -3.69 0.98
N ILE A 23 16.32 -3.32 0.66
CA ILE A 23 15.43 -2.63 1.62
C ILE A 23 15.19 -3.50 2.86
N ASP A 24 15.00 -4.81 2.70
CA ASP A 24 14.81 -5.73 3.81
C ASP A 24 16.04 -5.83 4.72
N ALA A 25 17.24 -5.82 4.14
CA ALA A 25 18.49 -5.79 4.91
C ALA A 25 18.62 -4.50 5.72
N VAL A 26 18.40 -3.33 5.09
CA VAL A 26 18.47 -2.03 5.77
C VAL A 26 17.37 -1.90 6.82
N ALA A 27 16.16 -2.39 6.56
CA ALA A 27 15.08 -2.37 7.54
C ALA A 27 15.43 -3.17 8.80
N LYS A 28 16.06 -4.34 8.64
CA LYS A 28 16.54 -5.16 9.77
C LYS A 28 17.66 -4.48 10.55
N GLU A 29 18.61 -3.84 9.86
CA GLU A 29 19.68 -3.06 10.49
C GLU A 29 19.10 -1.95 11.37
N ILE A 30 18.16 -1.16 10.83
CA ILE A 30 17.51 -0.06 11.55
C ILE A 30 16.66 -0.60 12.70
N ALA A 31 15.89 -1.67 12.49
CA ALA A 31 15.09 -2.28 13.54
C ALA A 31 15.95 -2.76 14.72
N ALA A 32 17.09 -3.41 14.44
CA ALA A 32 18.05 -3.82 15.48
C ALA A 32 18.58 -2.61 16.26
N LYS A 33 18.94 -1.51 15.58
CA LYS A 33 19.38 -0.26 16.21
C LYS A 33 18.32 0.41 17.09
N LEU A 34 17.04 0.22 16.76
CA LEU A 34 15.91 0.74 17.53
C LEU A 34 15.43 -0.21 18.63
N GLY A 35 15.97 -1.43 18.70
CA GLY A 35 15.51 -2.47 19.62
C GLY A 35 14.16 -3.11 19.23
N GLU A 36 13.78 -3.00 17.95
CA GLU A 36 12.49 -3.45 17.44
C GLU A 36 12.60 -4.88 16.88
N THR A 37 12.01 -5.85 17.58
CA THR A 37 11.97 -7.25 17.14
C THR A 37 10.60 -7.65 16.56
N GLU A 38 9.57 -6.88 16.90
CA GLU A 38 8.20 -7.19 16.56
C GLU A 38 7.91 -7.02 15.07
N LYS A 39 6.99 -7.83 14.56
CA LYS A 39 6.63 -7.85 13.13
C LYS A 39 6.05 -6.52 12.65
N GLN A 40 5.28 -5.84 13.50
CA GLN A 40 4.60 -4.61 13.11
C GLN A 40 5.57 -3.42 12.97
N PRO A 41 6.43 -3.11 13.95
CA PRO A 41 7.47 -2.08 13.83
C PRO A 41 8.45 -2.34 12.66
N THR A 42 8.94 -3.57 12.52
CA THR A 42 9.84 -3.94 11.40
C THR A 42 9.18 -3.73 10.03
N THR A 43 7.90 -4.07 9.90
CA THR A 43 7.12 -3.80 8.68
C THR A 43 6.94 -2.30 8.44
N GLN A 44 6.74 -1.50 9.49
CA GLN A 44 6.64 -0.05 9.37
C GLN A 44 7.96 0.58 8.93
N ILE A 45 9.10 0.14 9.47
CA ILE A 45 10.45 0.58 9.05
C ILE A 45 10.67 0.28 7.57
N LYS A 46 10.28 -0.91 7.10
CA LYS A 46 10.32 -1.23 5.67
C LYS A 46 9.50 -0.24 4.83
N ARG A 47 8.28 0.11 5.27
CA ARG A 47 7.43 1.07 4.56
C ARG A 47 8.00 2.49 4.58
N ILE A 48 8.63 2.88 5.69
CA ILE A 48 9.34 4.16 5.81
C ILE A 48 10.42 4.22 4.71
N LEU A 49 11.31 3.22 4.65
CA LEU A 49 12.35 3.12 3.62
C LEU A 49 11.78 3.17 2.18
N GLN A 50 10.66 2.50 1.94
CA GLN A 50 10.00 2.50 0.63
C GLN A 50 9.34 3.84 0.27
N THR A 51 8.97 4.64 1.27
CA THR A 51 8.17 5.86 1.07
C THR A 51 9.04 7.11 1.03
N ILE A 52 9.97 7.25 1.98
CA ILE A 52 10.83 8.44 2.12
C ILE A 52 12.28 8.20 1.70
N GLY A 53 12.67 6.95 1.46
CA GLY A 53 14.02 6.58 1.05
C GLY A 53 14.99 6.35 2.21
N GLU A 54 16.15 5.75 1.89
CA GLU A 54 17.16 5.38 2.88
C GLU A 54 17.81 6.59 3.56
N ASP A 55 18.22 7.59 2.79
CA ASP A 55 18.95 8.76 3.32
C ASP A 55 18.10 9.54 4.34
N ALA A 56 16.85 9.85 3.99
CA ALA A 56 15.91 10.52 4.90
C ALA A 56 15.65 9.67 6.15
N THR A 57 15.50 8.34 6.00
CA THR A 57 15.31 7.44 7.13
C THR A 57 16.53 7.46 8.07
N ARG A 58 17.75 7.45 7.52
CA ARG A 58 18.99 7.51 8.31
C ARG A 58 19.18 8.87 9.00
N GLN A 59 18.76 9.96 8.38
CA GLN A 59 18.74 11.28 9.02
C GLN A 59 17.82 11.32 10.25
N VAL A 60 16.61 10.77 10.14
CA VAL A 60 15.68 10.67 11.28
C VAL A 60 16.25 9.76 12.36
N LEU A 61 16.90 8.65 11.99
CA LEU A 61 17.56 7.76 12.95
C LEU A 61 18.69 8.48 13.69
N LYS A 62 19.50 9.30 13.00
CA LYS A 62 20.54 10.12 13.63
C LYS A 62 19.94 11.10 14.65
N LYS A 63 18.91 11.86 14.24
CA LYS A 63 18.19 12.77 15.15
C LYS A 63 17.59 12.05 16.36
N THR A 64 17.10 10.83 16.15
CA THR A 64 16.57 9.98 17.24
C THR A 64 17.64 9.76 18.31
N PHE A 65 18.86 9.38 17.91
CA PHE A 65 19.95 9.17 18.85
C PHE A 65 20.47 10.45 19.49
N GLU A 66 20.45 11.57 18.78
CA GLU A 66 20.78 12.89 19.34
C GLU A 66 19.80 13.27 20.47
N ILE A 67 18.49 13.07 20.26
CA ILE A 67 17.47 13.32 21.29
C ILE A 67 17.65 12.38 22.49
N GLU A 68 17.88 11.09 22.25
CA GLU A 68 18.10 10.14 23.33
C GLU A 68 19.35 10.47 24.15
N ALA A 69 20.43 10.94 23.50
CA ALA A 69 21.64 11.41 24.18
C ALA A 69 21.40 12.69 25.01
N GLN A 70 20.42 13.51 24.63
CA GLN A 70 20.02 14.73 25.36
C GLN A 70 19.01 14.47 26.49
N GLY A 71 18.80 13.21 26.88
CA GLY A 71 17.88 12.82 27.96
C GLY A 71 16.57 12.20 27.49
N GLY A 72 16.39 12.05 26.17
CA GLY A 72 15.22 11.42 25.55
C GLY A 72 14.00 12.33 25.51
N MET A 73 12.85 11.73 25.19
CA MET A 73 11.59 12.45 25.00
C MET A 73 10.45 11.79 25.78
N THR A 74 9.57 12.59 26.38
CA THR A 74 8.35 12.09 27.03
C THR A 74 7.23 11.82 26.03
N THR A 75 6.27 11.00 26.43
CA THR A 75 5.01 10.86 25.69
C THR A 75 4.21 12.16 25.74
N LEU A 76 3.26 12.33 24.82
CA LEU A 76 2.45 13.56 24.70
C LEU A 76 1.67 13.88 25.98
N ASP A 77 1.24 12.85 26.69
CA ASP A 77 0.56 12.92 27.98
C ASP A 77 1.54 13.10 29.16
N GLY A 78 2.85 13.10 28.93
CA GLY A 78 3.89 13.28 29.95
C GLY A 78 4.06 12.12 30.93
N THR A 79 3.26 11.06 30.82
CA THR A 79 3.19 9.98 31.82
C THR A 79 4.44 9.11 31.85
N ARG A 80 5.14 8.97 30.73
CA ARG A 80 6.34 8.13 30.62
C ARG A 80 7.32 8.66 29.60
N ARG A 81 8.57 8.20 29.68
CA ARG A 81 9.54 8.39 28.59
C ARG A 81 9.19 7.49 27.40
N ARG A 82 9.42 7.99 26.20
CA ARG A 82 9.42 7.20 24.97
C ARG A 82 10.65 6.28 24.98
N THR A 83 10.52 5.15 24.30
CA THR A 83 11.66 4.32 23.94
C THR A 83 12.36 4.93 22.73
N VAL A 84 13.61 4.53 22.44
CA VAL A 84 14.35 4.93 21.23
C VAL A 84 13.49 4.75 19.97
N GLY A 85 12.88 3.57 19.79
CA GLY A 85 11.93 3.31 18.71
C GLY A 85 10.70 4.23 18.75
N GLY A 86 10.15 4.48 19.94
CA GLY A 86 9.05 5.42 20.15
C GLY A 86 9.37 6.87 19.76
N VAL A 87 10.62 7.32 19.95
CA VAL A 87 11.11 8.62 19.48
C VAL A 87 11.24 8.61 17.96
N PHE A 88 11.86 7.58 17.37
CA PHE A 88 11.98 7.45 15.92
C PHE A 88 10.62 7.52 15.21
N PHE A 89 9.64 6.73 15.64
CA PHE A 89 8.30 6.74 15.04
C PHE A 89 7.52 8.01 15.34
N TYR A 90 7.85 8.72 16.42
CA TYR A 90 7.29 10.03 16.70
C TYR A 90 7.83 11.08 15.72
N LEU A 91 9.15 11.13 15.52
CA LEU A 91 9.79 12.04 14.56
C LEU A 91 9.24 11.87 13.14
N ILE A 92 9.06 10.62 12.68
CA ILE A 92 8.47 10.36 11.35
C ILE A 92 7.05 10.96 11.24
N ARG A 93 6.26 10.97 12.33
CA ARG A 93 4.92 11.57 12.32
C ARG A 93 4.93 13.09 12.35
N GLN A 94 5.97 13.70 12.91
CA GLN A 94 6.08 15.15 13.05
C GLN A 94 6.77 15.82 11.86
N GLU A 95 7.80 15.18 11.30
CA GLU A 95 8.65 15.79 10.27
C GLU A 95 8.10 15.64 8.85
N PHE A 96 7.16 14.71 8.61
CA PHE A 96 6.65 14.41 7.27
C PHE A 96 5.18 14.82 7.08
N PRO A 97 4.77 15.22 5.86
CA PRO A 97 3.39 15.53 5.54
C PRO A 97 2.43 14.39 5.88
N ASN A 98 1.20 14.73 6.26
CA ASN A 98 0.19 13.76 6.67
C ASN A 98 -0.04 12.66 5.62
N GLU A 99 0.00 13.00 4.32
CA GLU A 99 -0.14 12.03 3.23
C GLU A 99 0.91 10.91 3.28
N ILE A 100 2.16 11.27 3.58
CA ILE A 100 3.27 10.32 3.74
C ILE A 100 3.06 9.48 5.00
N VAL A 101 2.67 10.11 6.10
CA VAL A 101 2.38 9.45 7.38
C VAL A 101 1.24 8.43 7.23
N VAL A 102 0.17 8.77 6.51
CA VAL A 102 -0.95 7.88 6.21
C VAL A 102 -0.48 6.66 5.42
N LYS A 103 0.35 6.87 4.39
CA LYS A 103 0.90 5.78 3.59
C LYS A 103 1.76 4.80 4.41
N ILE A 104 2.50 5.29 5.39
CA ILE A 104 3.39 4.48 6.24
C ILE A 104 2.61 3.73 7.32
N PHE A 105 1.81 4.44 8.13
CA PHE A 105 1.19 3.91 9.35
C PHE A 105 -0.24 3.40 9.16
N TYR A 106 -0.96 3.91 8.15
CA TYR A 106 -2.36 3.61 7.88
C TYR A 106 -2.57 3.15 6.43
N PRO A 107 -1.86 2.10 5.95
CA PRO A 107 -1.83 1.72 4.54
C PRO A 107 -3.20 1.31 3.98
N TRP A 108 -4.14 0.88 4.84
CA TRP A 108 -5.51 0.60 4.39
C TRP A 108 -6.26 1.87 4.01
N ILE A 109 -6.04 2.98 4.72
CA ILE A 109 -6.66 4.28 4.42
C ILE A 109 -6.11 4.82 3.10
N SER A 110 -4.79 4.75 2.92
CA SER A 110 -4.14 5.16 1.67
C SER A 110 -4.68 4.39 0.46
N LYS A 111 -4.89 3.08 0.56
CA LYS A 111 -5.51 2.28 -0.52
C LYS A 111 -6.94 2.72 -0.81
N LEU A 112 -7.76 2.97 0.21
CA LEU A 112 -9.14 3.44 0.01
C LEU A 112 -9.17 4.78 -0.74
N GLN A 113 -8.28 5.71 -0.40
CA GLN A 113 -8.15 6.99 -1.08
C GLN A 113 -7.69 6.83 -2.54
N GLU A 114 -6.72 5.95 -2.81
CA GLU A 114 -6.30 5.64 -4.19
C GLU A 114 -7.42 5.01 -5.01
N HIS A 115 -8.20 4.10 -4.42
CA HIS A 115 -9.37 3.51 -5.07
C HIS A 115 -10.44 4.56 -5.37
N ALA A 116 -10.73 5.46 -4.41
CA ALA A 116 -11.68 6.56 -4.62
C ALA A 116 -11.22 7.50 -5.75
N LYS A 117 -9.94 7.89 -5.78
CA LYS A 117 -9.36 8.70 -6.88
C LYS A 117 -9.42 7.99 -8.23
N THR A 118 -9.25 6.67 -8.25
CA THR A 118 -9.34 5.87 -9.48
C THR A 118 -10.78 5.76 -9.97
N GLN A 119 -11.74 5.63 -9.05
CA GLN A 119 -13.17 5.66 -9.39
C GLN A 119 -13.59 7.03 -9.93
N ASP A 120 -13.09 8.11 -9.33
CA ASP A 120 -13.38 9.48 -9.81
C ASP A 120 -12.81 9.75 -11.22
N ARG A 121 -11.69 9.12 -11.57
CA ARG A 121 -11.11 9.17 -12.94
C ARG A 121 -12.05 8.57 -14.00
N PHE A 122 -12.86 7.60 -13.63
CA PHE A 122 -13.82 6.97 -14.53
C PHE A 122 -15.23 7.38 -14.08
N PRO A 123 -15.74 8.53 -14.56
CA PRO A 123 -17.06 9.01 -14.16
C PRO A 123 -18.08 7.90 -14.38
N GLU A 124 -19.11 7.87 -13.53
CA GLU A 124 -20.14 6.84 -13.59
C GLU A 124 -20.68 6.71 -15.01
N PHE A 125 -20.47 5.53 -15.60
CA PHE A 125 -20.94 5.26 -16.95
C PHE A 125 -22.40 4.86 -16.92
N LEU A 126 -23.27 5.83 -17.21
CA LEU A 126 -24.69 5.58 -17.33
C LEU A 126 -24.99 4.77 -18.61
N TRP A 127 -25.55 3.57 -18.45
CA TRP A 127 -25.75 2.61 -19.55
C TRP A 127 -26.56 3.16 -20.74
N HIS A 128 -27.47 4.12 -20.50
CA HIS A 128 -28.24 4.76 -21.57
C HIS A 128 -27.37 5.65 -22.48
N LYS A 129 -26.19 6.11 -22.03
CA LYS A 129 -25.22 6.89 -22.82
C LYS A 129 -24.36 6.04 -23.76
N ARG A 130 -24.49 4.71 -23.73
CA ARG A 130 -23.66 3.79 -24.53
C ARG A 130 -23.72 4.03 -26.03
N LYS A 131 -24.89 4.41 -26.58
CA LYS A 131 -25.07 4.60 -28.02
C LYS A 131 -24.16 5.70 -28.56
N ALA A 132 -24.11 6.84 -27.88
CA ALA A 132 -23.24 7.97 -28.25
C ALA A 132 -21.74 7.62 -28.17
N VAL A 133 -21.34 6.77 -27.21
CA VAL A 133 -19.95 6.28 -27.12
C VAL A 133 -19.64 5.35 -28.29
N PHE A 134 -20.54 4.41 -28.60
CA PHE A 134 -20.37 3.50 -29.73
C PHE A 134 -20.30 4.23 -31.07
N GLU A 135 -21.16 5.22 -31.31
CA GLU A 135 -21.17 6.01 -32.56
C GLU A 135 -19.84 6.72 -32.79
N LYS A 136 -19.25 7.33 -31.74
CA LYS A 136 -17.92 7.96 -31.83
C LYS A 136 -16.80 6.96 -32.13
N LEU A 137 -16.85 5.76 -31.55
CA LEU A 137 -15.82 4.74 -31.72
C LEU A 137 -15.96 3.96 -33.04
N ASN A 138 -17.14 3.97 -33.66
CA ASN A 138 -17.43 3.21 -34.88
C ASN A 138 -16.60 3.64 -36.10
N GLY A 139 -16.02 4.84 -36.08
CA GLY A 139 -15.13 5.37 -37.13
C GLY A 139 -13.70 4.82 -37.11
N HIS A 140 -13.25 4.21 -35.99
CA HIS A 140 -11.89 3.69 -35.81
C HIS A 140 -11.92 2.21 -35.42
N LYS A 141 -12.41 1.37 -36.33
CA LYS A 141 -12.48 -0.08 -36.09
C LYS A 141 -11.10 -0.71 -36.21
N GLY A 142 -10.53 -1.11 -35.07
CA GLY A 142 -9.40 -2.03 -35.01
C GLY A 142 -9.85 -3.49 -35.08
N ARG A 143 -8.98 -4.40 -35.51
CA ARG A 143 -9.24 -5.85 -35.49
C ARG A 143 -8.80 -6.42 -34.13
N VAL A 144 -9.74 -7.00 -33.38
CA VAL A 144 -9.45 -7.69 -32.11
C VAL A 144 -9.73 -9.17 -32.26
N ASN A 145 -8.71 -10.00 -32.06
CA ASN A 145 -8.83 -11.46 -32.19
C ASN A 145 -9.27 -12.14 -30.88
N LYS A 146 -9.11 -11.45 -29.74
CA LYS A 146 -9.44 -12.00 -28.43
C LYS A 146 -9.82 -10.91 -27.44
N VAL A 147 -10.97 -11.08 -26.79
CA VAL A 147 -11.42 -10.26 -25.67
C VAL A 147 -11.69 -11.19 -24.49
N ARG A 148 -11.20 -10.83 -23.29
CA ARG A 148 -11.56 -11.51 -22.03
C ARG A 148 -12.27 -10.50 -21.14
N ILE A 149 -13.54 -10.75 -20.85
CA ILE A 149 -14.34 -9.98 -19.90
C ILE A 149 -14.52 -10.83 -18.64
N ASN A 150 -14.18 -10.28 -17.47
CA ASN A 150 -14.43 -10.92 -16.18
C ASN A 150 -15.63 -10.21 -15.53
N LEU A 151 -16.77 -10.90 -15.44
CA LEU A 151 -17.96 -10.42 -14.74
C LEU A 151 -18.01 -11.04 -13.34
N ILE A 152 -18.18 -10.22 -12.29
CA ILE A 152 -18.27 -10.68 -10.90
C ILE A 152 -19.71 -10.49 -10.42
N GLY A 153 -20.41 -11.60 -10.16
CA GLY A 153 -21.79 -11.58 -9.68
C GLY A 153 -22.48 -12.93 -9.86
N ARG A 154 -23.73 -13.04 -9.38
CA ARG A 154 -24.61 -14.16 -9.73
C ARG A 154 -25.35 -13.80 -11.02
N PRO A 155 -25.02 -14.40 -12.17
CA PRO A 155 -25.81 -14.17 -13.37
C PRO A 155 -27.21 -14.74 -13.16
N GLY A 156 -28.22 -14.08 -13.73
CA GLY A 156 -29.57 -14.63 -13.84
C GLY A 156 -29.60 -15.72 -14.91
N LYS A 157 -30.09 -15.38 -16.10
CA LYS A 157 -30.07 -16.27 -17.28
C LYS A 157 -28.86 -15.95 -18.15
N VAL A 158 -28.07 -16.97 -18.52
CA VAL A 158 -26.98 -16.83 -19.50
C VAL A 158 -27.43 -17.45 -20.81
N GLU A 159 -27.47 -16.64 -21.88
CA GLU A 159 -27.73 -17.13 -23.24
C GLU A 159 -26.41 -17.25 -24.01
N HIS A 160 -26.20 -18.38 -24.66
CA HIS A 160 -25.09 -18.58 -25.59
C HIS A 160 -25.64 -18.42 -27.00
N ARG A 161 -25.14 -17.42 -27.73
CA ARG A 161 -25.45 -17.25 -29.16
C ARG A 161 -24.14 -17.38 -29.94
N GLN A 162 -24.12 -18.28 -30.92
CA GLN A 162 -23.08 -18.29 -31.94
C GLN A 162 -23.54 -17.33 -33.04
N ASN A 163 -22.63 -16.44 -33.46
CA ASN A 163 -22.78 -15.61 -34.64
C ASN A 163 -22.13 -16.32 -35.82
#